data_AF-A0A7W0EX72-F1
#
_entry.id   AF-A0A7W0EX72-F1
#
_cell.length_a   1.000
_cell.length_b   1.000
_cell.length_c   1.000
_cell.angle_alpha   90.00
_cell.angle_beta   90.00
_cell.angle_gamma   90.00
#
_symmetry.space_group_name_H-M   'P 1'
#
loop_
_entity.id
_entity.type
_entity.pdbx_description
1 polymer ?
#
loop_
_entity_poly.entity_id
_entity_poly.type
_entity_poly.pdbx_seq_one_letter_code
_entity_poly.pdbx_strand_id
1 'polypeptide(L)'
;MDRDLARAMVLERCACYDRALDSAKKVLEKYERDSDESFWARRIIKSLGEEFLKQRFADKAMECYRLTVDYASDETSCGEDKTVVPFDDLGPLTVQVAAHISKDVHDMMMAIQTIQENKNKSESDLIREGIYLLILKYASDKNVRDQLFLKLEGSMTV
;
A
#
# COMPACT_ATOMS: atom_id res chain seq x y z
N MET A 1 -6.33 19.57 24.69
CA MET A 1 -6.50 18.36 23.86
C MET A 1 -7.78 18.52 23.06
N ASP A 2 -7.69 18.44 21.74
CA ASP A 2 -8.83 18.57 20.83
C ASP A 2 -9.87 17.46 21.03
N ARG A 3 -11.15 17.80 20.86
CA ARG A 3 -12.28 16.87 21.06
C ARG A 3 -12.28 15.74 20.03
N ASP A 4 -11.98 16.04 18.78
CA ASP A 4 -11.97 15.06 17.70
C ASP A 4 -10.73 14.16 17.81
N LEU A 5 -9.61 14.69 18.30
CA LEU A 5 -8.42 13.89 18.62
C LEU A 5 -8.68 12.90 19.76
N ALA A 6 -9.25 13.38 20.87
CA ALA A 6 -9.61 12.50 21.99
C ALA A 6 -10.61 11.41 21.55
N ARG A 7 -11.57 11.78 20.68
CA ARG A 7 -12.54 10.84 20.10
C ARG A 7 -11.86 9.81 19.20
N ALA A 8 -10.92 10.23 18.35
CA ALA A 8 -10.16 9.34 17.48
C ALA A 8 -9.39 8.28 18.29
N MET A 9 -8.68 8.71 19.35
CA MET A 9 -7.94 7.80 20.24
C MET A 9 -8.83 6.75 20.91
N VAL A 10 -10.03 7.14 21.37
CA VAL A 10 -10.97 6.20 22.00
C VAL A 10 -11.53 5.22 20.96
N LEU A 11 -11.95 5.72 19.79
CA LEU A 11 -12.54 4.88 18.75
C LEU A 11 -11.55 3.88 18.16
N GLU A 12 -10.28 4.27 18.01
CA GLU A 12 -9.19 3.38 17.60
C GLU A 12 -9.06 2.20 18.57
N ARG A 13 -9.02 2.46 19.88
CA ARG A 13 -8.95 1.43 20.93
C ARG A 13 -10.18 0.53 20.98
N CYS A 14 -11.34 1.06 20.62
CA CYS A 14 -12.60 0.30 20.55
C CYS A 14 -12.81 -0.41 19.21
N ALA A 15 -11.78 -0.49 18.34
CA ALA A 15 -11.85 -1.09 17.01
C ALA A 15 -12.94 -0.50 16.08
N CYS A 16 -13.37 0.74 16.34
CA CYS A 16 -14.32 1.48 15.51
C CYS A 16 -13.57 2.25 14.40
N TYR A 17 -12.80 1.53 13.58
CA TYR A 17 -11.74 2.08 12.73
C TYR A 17 -12.21 3.15 11.74
N ASP A 18 -13.34 2.95 11.05
CA ASP A 18 -13.87 3.96 10.12
C ASP A 18 -14.19 5.29 10.80
N ARG A 19 -14.84 5.23 11.97
CA ARG A 19 -15.19 6.43 12.74
C ARG A 19 -13.97 7.09 13.37
N ALA A 20 -12.96 6.28 13.73
CA ALA A 20 -11.68 6.77 14.21
C ALA A 20 -10.96 7.55 13.10
N LEU A 21 -10.92 7.00 11.88
CA LEU A 21 -10.33 7.63 10.71
C LEU A 21 -11.00 8.97 10.38
N ASP A 22 -12.34 9.00 10.36
CA ASP A 22 -13.09 10.24 10.10
C ASP A 22 -12.85 11.32 11.16
N SER A 23 -12.65 10.91 12.42
CA SER A 23 -12.34 11.86 13.50
C SER A 23 -10.90 12.37 13.38
N ALA A 24 -9.94 11.51 13.03
CA ALA A 24 -8.54 11.90 12.84
C ALA A 24 -8.34 12.82 11.64
N LYS A 25 -9.06 12.61 10.52
CA LYS A 25 -9.04 13.53 9.37
C LYS A 25 -9.45 14.94 9.73
N LYS A 26 -10.50 15.11 10.52
CA LYS A 26 -10.97 16.43 10.97
C LYS A 26 -9.91 17.18 11.76
N VAL A 27 -9.08 16.46 12.52
CA VAL A 27 -7.94 17.05 13.24
C VAL A 27 -6.89 17.54 12.23
N LEU A 28 -6.54 16.72 11.23
CA LEU A 28 -5.59 17.13 10.18
C LEU A 28 -6.08 18.32 9.34
N GLU A 29 -7.37 18.42 9.08
CA GLU A 29 -7.96 19.57 8.36
C GLU A 29 -7.99 20.86 9.19
N LYS A 30 -8.06 20.73 10.52
CA LYS A 30 -8.25 21.85 11.44
C LYS A 30 -6.94 22.47 11.91
N TYR A 31 -5.88 21.68 12.03
CA TYR A 31 -4.63 22.08 12.63
C TYR A 31 -3.49 22.16 11.61
N GLU A 32 -2.52 23.04 11.87
CA GLU A 32 -1.32 23.15 11.04
C GLU A 32 -0.50 21.85 11.09
N ARG A 33 0.28 21.60 10.04
CA ARG A 33 1.02 20.33 9.86
C ARG A 33 1.98 20.03 11.00
N ASP A 34 2.59 21.04 11.59
CA ASP A 34 3.60 20.92 12.64
C ASP A 34 3.04 21.02 14.06
N SER A 35 1.71 21.08 14.20
CA SER A 35 1.07 21.05 15.51
C SER A 35 1.15 19.66 16.17
N ASP A 36 1.17 19.65 17.50
CA ASP A 36 1.07 18.43 18.30
C ASP A 36 -0.20 17.63 17.96
N GLU A 37 -1.34 18.32 17.75
CA GLU A 37 -2.59 17.68 17.36
C GLU A 37 -2.49 16.94 16.03
N SER A 38 -1.88 17.55 15.01
CA SER A 38 -1.65 16.92 13.70
C SER A 38 -0.66 15.76 13.81
N PHE A 39 0.38 15.89 14.64
CA PHE A 39 1.32 14.79 14.91
C PHE A 39 0.60 13.57 15.49
N TRP A 40 -0.24 13.76 16.51
CA TRP A 40 -1.00 12.67 17.11
C TRP A 40 -2.04 12.09 16.16
N ALA A 41 -2.71 12.92 15.36
CA ALA A 41 -3.66 12.46 14.35
C ALA A 41 -3.00 11.61 13.26
N ARG A 42 -1.82 12.00 12.75
CA ARG A 42 -1.03 11.19 11.80
C ARG A 42 -0.65 9.84 12.39
N ARG A 43 -0.26 9.80 13.65
CA ARG A 43 0.10 8.56 14.35
C ARG A 43 -1.08 7.60 14.44
N ILE A 44 -2.28 8.11 14.76
CA ILE A 44 -3.52 7.32 14.76
C ILE A 44 -3.83 6.80 13.35
N ILE A 45 -3.73 7.66 12.32
CA ILE A 45 -3.99 7.26 10.93
C ILE A 45 -3.03 6.16 10.45
N LYS A 46 -1.75 6.23 10.84
CA LYS A 46 -0.77 5.17 10.53
C LYS A 46 -1.18 3.83 11.16
N SER A 47 -1.56 3.85 12.44
CA SER A 47 -2.06 2.66 13.16
C SER A 47 -3.32 2.09 12.51
N LEU A 48 -4.27 2.93 12.12
CA LEU A 48 -5.48 2.52 11.40
C LEU A 48 -5.16 1.89 10.05
N GLY A 49 -4.19 2.44 9.30
CA GLY A 49 -3.73 1.88 8.04
C GLY A 49 -3.19 0.45 8.18
N GLU A 50 -2.42 0.18 9.22
CA GLU A 50 -1.92 -1.17 9.54
C GLU A 50 -3.06 -2.14 9.85
N GLU A 51 -4.07 -1.71 10.61
CA GLU A 51 -5.24 -2.54 10.92
C GLU A 51 -6.12 -2.82 9.69
N PHE A 52 -6.32 -1.83 8.81
CA PHE A 52 -7.04 -2.04 7.54
C PHE A 52 -6.30 -3.00 6.61
N LEU A 53 -4.96 -2.97 6.58
CA LEU A 53 -4.16 -3.94 5.83
C LEU A 53 -4.35 -5.37 6.36
N LYS A 54 -4.30 -5.55 7.70
CA LYS A 54 -4.55 -6.88 8.32
C LYS A 54 -5.93 -7.43 7.96
N GLN A 55 -6.93 -6.56 7.88
CA GLN A 55 -8.31 -6.91 7.52
C GLN A 55 -8.56 -7.02 6.00
N ARG A 56 -7.52 -6.80 5.17
CA ARG A 56 -7.60 -6.81 3.70
C ARG A 56 -8.53 -5.73 3.12
N PHE A 57 -8.75 -4.63 3.84
CA PHE A 57 -9.46 -3.46 3.33
C PHE A 57 -8.47 -2.51 2.62
N ALA A 58 -8.07 -2.89 1.41
CA ALA A 58 -7.05 -2.20 0.63
C ALA A 58 -7.37 -0.72 0.38
N ASP A 59 -8.62 -0.39 0.05
CA ASP A 59 -9.03 1.00 -0.25
C ASP A 59 -8.86 1.92 0.97
N LYS A 60 -9.20 1.42 2.16
CA LYS A 60 -9.08 2.14 3.42
C LYS A 60 -7.64 2.28 3.88
N ALA A 61 -6.83 1.25 3.67
CA ALA A 61 -5.38 1.32 3.90
C ALA A 61 -4.72 2.37 2.99
N MET A 62 -5.10 2.41 1.71
CA MET A 62 -4.60 3.40 0.76
C MET A 62 -5.08 4.82 1.11
N GLU A 63 -6.29 4.97 1.61
CA GLU A 63 -6.80 6.25 2.14
C GLU A 63 -5.94 6.75 3.31
N CYS A 64 -5.61 5.89 4.27
CA CYS A 64 -4.74 6.23 5.38
C CYS A 64 -3.32 6.64 4.91
N TYR A 65 -2.77 5.89 3.95
CA TYR A 65 -1.46 6.20 3.36
C TYR A 65 -1.44 7.57 2.69
N ARG A 66 -2.44 7.89 1.87
CA ARG A 66 -2.55 9.20 1.21
C ARG A 66 -2.57 10.34 2.22
N LEU A 67 -3.36 10.20 3.30
CA LEU A 67 -3.42 11.20 4.36
C LEU A 67 -2.07 11.39 5.07
N THR A 68 -1.28 10.32 5.24
CA THR A 68 0.06 10.46 5.83
C THR A 68 1.05 11.18 4.92
N VAL A 69 0.88 11.09 3.60
CA VAL A 69 1.70 11.80 2.61
C VAL A 69 1.25 13.25 2.48
N ASP A 70 -0.05 13.49 2.32
CA ASP A 70 -0.62 14.82 2.07
C ASP A 70 -0.44 15.78 3.27
N TYR A 71 -0.38 15.23 4.48
CA TYR A 71 -0.21 15.97 5.73
C TYR A 71 1.13 15.70 6.42
N ALA A 72 2.13 15.18 5.69
CA ALA A 72 3.50 15.07 6.19
C ALA A 72 3.99 16.43 6.70
N SER A 73 4.68 16.45 7.84
CA SER A 73 5.38 17.65 8.32
C SER A 73 6.59 17.92 7.45
N ASP A 74 6.86 19.20 7.15
CA ASP A 74 8.02 19.61 6.34
C ASP A 74 9.36 19.47 7.12
N GLU A 75 9.28 19.19 8.42
CA GLU A 75 10.46 18.97 9.26
C GLU A 75 11.08 17.58 9.09
N THR A 76 12.08 17.57 8.23
CA THR A 76 13.34 16.83 8.31
C THR A 76 14.06 17.04 9.67
N SER A 77 13.43 16.77 10.82
CA SER A 77 14.02 17.02 12.16
C SER A 77 14.04 15.79 13.07
N CYS A 78 14.51 14.66 12.56
CA CYS A 78 15.35 13.77 13.37
C CYS A 78 16.35 13.03 12.47
N GLY A 79 17.54 13.62 12.40
CA GLY A 79 18.84 13.09 11.96
C GLY A 79 18.85 11.84 11.09
N GLU A 80 19.02 12.01 9.80
CA GLU A 80 20.30 11.82 9.12
C GLU A 80 20.12 12.19 7.64
N ASP A 81 21.11 12.86 7.07
CA ASP A 81 21.21 13.16 5.65
C ASP A 81 20.85 11.95 4.80
N LYS A 82 19.66 11.97 4.20
CA LYS A 82 19.37 11.20 3.00
C LYS A 82 18.74 12.13 2.00
N THR A 83 19.63 12.68 1.17
CA THR A 83 19.38 12.88 -0.26
C THR A 83 18.19 12.06 -0.72
N VAL A 84 17.24 12.73 -1.37
CA VAL A 84 16.09 12.11 -2.04
C VAL A 84 16.61 10.99 -2.96
N VAL A 85 16.61 9.76 -2.45
CA VAL A 85 16.78 8.53 -3.21
C VAL A 85 15.42 7.84 -3.11
N PRO A 86 14.67 7.74 -4.22
CA PRO A 86 13.36 7.16 -4.16
C PRO A 86 13.54 5.65 -3.91
N PHE A 87 12.85 5.14 -2.87
CA PHE A 87 12.62 3.70 -2.59
C PHE A 87 13.59 2.91 -1.68
N ASP A 88 14.34 3.53 -0.76
CA ASP A 88 15.16 2.76 0.21
C ASP A 88 14.47 2.44 1.56
N ASP A 89 13.28 2.98 1.86
CA ASP A 89 12.73 2.98 3.23
C ASP A 89 11.41 2.18 3.43
N LEU A 90 11.35 0.96 2.89
CA LEU A 90 10.26 0.00 3.18
C LEU A 90 10.47 -0.80 4.50
N GLY A 91 11.35 -0.31 5.39
CA GLY A 91 11.65 -0.90 6.69
C GLY A 91 12.67 -2.06 6.65
N PRO A 92 13.07 -2.61 7.81
CA PRO A 92 14.13 -3.63 7.93
C PRO A 92 13.77 -5.00 7.32
N LEU A 93 12.54 -5.15 6.81
CA LEU A 93 12.06 -6.35 6.13
C LEU A 93 11.97 -6.17 4.60
N THR A 94 12.50 -5.06 4.06
CA THR A 94 12.56 -4.89 2.61
C THR A 94 13.67 -5.76 2.03
N VAL A 95 13.28 -6.73 1.22
CA VAL A 95 14.22 -7.43 0.36
C VAL A 95 14.16 -6.73 -1.00
N GLN A 96 15.23 -6.04 -1.40
CA GLN A 96 15.38 -5.63 -2.80
C GLN A 96 15.51 -6.90 -3.63
N VAL A 97 14.41 -7.26 -4.31
CA VAL A 97 14.39 -8.38 -5.24
C VAL A 97 14.82 -7.86 -6.60
N ALA A 98 16.13 -7.89 -6.86
CA ALA A 98 16.66 -7.67 -8.19
C ALA A 98 16.55 -8.97 -8.99
N ALA A 99 15.65 -9.00 -9.97
CA ALA A 99 15.54 -10.11 -10.91
C ALA A 99 16.44 -9.84 -12.12
N HIS A 100 17.35 -10.76 -12.42
CA HIS A 100 18.07 -10.74 -13.69
C HIS A 100 17.13 -11.24 -14.78
N ILE A 101 16.69 -10.33 -15.65
CA ILE A 101 15.86 -10.65 -16.81
C ILE A 101 16.79 -10.97 -17.98
N SER A 102 16.49 -12.02 -18.73
CA SER A 102 17.23 -12.32 -19.96
C SER A 102 17.04 -11.21 -20.99
N LYS A 103 18.05 -10.98 -21.81
CA LYS A 103 18.01 -9.95 -22.86
C LYS A 103 16.78 -10.09 -23.76
N ASP A 104 16.42 -11.31 -24.13
CA ASP A 104 15.26 -11.58 -25.00
C ASP A 104 13.95 -11.10 -24.37
N VAL A 105 13.78 -11.27 -23.06
CA VAL A 105 12.56 -10.83 -22.36
C VAL A 105 12.53 -9.31 -22.23
N HIS A 106 13.67 -8.68 -22.00
CA HIS A 106 13.79 -7.22 -22.03
C HIS A 106 13.44 -6.66 -23.41
N ASP A 107 13.97 -7.26 -24.48
CA ASP A 107 13.71 -6.82 -25.86
C ASP A 107 12.23 -7.01 -26.24
N MET A 108 11.59 -8.09 -25.77
CA MET A 108 10.13 -8.27 -25.90
C MET A 108 9.35 -7.18 -25.16
N MET A 109 9.75 -6.82 -23.94
CA MET A 109 9.07 -5.77 -23.17
C MET A 109 9.16 -4.42 -23.88
N MET A 110 10.33 -4.06 -24.40
CA MET A 110 10.52 -2.86 -25.20
C MET A 110 9.65 -2.87 -26.46
N ALA A 111 9.55 -4.00 -27.16
CA ALA A 111 8.67 -4.12 -28.32
C ALA A 111 7.19 -3.90 -27.94
N ILE A 112 6.73 -4.45 -26.82
CA ILE A 112 5.35 -4.29 -26.33
C ILE A 112 5.03 -2.82 -25.99
N GLN A 113 5.98 -2.09 -25.41
CA GLN A 113 5.84 -0.66 -25.10
C GLN A 113 5.70 0.21 -26.36
N THR A 114 6.30 -0.20 -27.48
CA THR A 114 6.20 0.53 -28.75
C THR A 114 4.86 0.36 -29.48
N ILE A 115 4.00 -0.57 -29.04
CA ILE A 115 2.67 -0.78 -29.62
C ILE A 115 1.79 0.43 -29.28
N GLN A 116 1.10 0.98 -30.28
CA GLN A 116 0.30 2.21 -30.16
C GLN A 116 -0.78 2.11 -29.06
N GLU A 117 -1.32 0.92 -28.84
CA GLU A 117 -2.33 0.60 -27.80
C GLU A 117 -1.77 0.71 -26.38
N ASN A 118 -0.45 0.63 -26.21
CA ASN A 118 0.25 0.65 -24.93
C ASN A 118 0.95 1.99 -24.64
N LYS A 119 0.81 2.99 -25.51
CA LYS A 119 1.54 4.26 -25.45
C LYS A 119 1.38 5.04 -24.14
N ASN A 120 0.27 4.83 -23.44
CA ASN A 120 -0.04 5.49 -22.17
C ASN A 120 0.19 4.60 -20.94
N LYS A 121 0.66 3.35 -21.13
CA LYS A 121 0.87 2.40 -20.05
C LYS A 121 2.31 2.46 -19.58
N SER A 122 2.51 2.53 -18.27
CA SER A 122 3.85 2.37 -17.70
C SER A 122 4.32 0.92 -17.81
N GLU A 123 5.63 0.68 -17.66
CA GLU A 123 6.18 -0.67 -17.58
C GLU A 123 5.49 -1.50 -16.48
N SER A 124 5.23 -0.88 -15.32
CA SER A 124 4.53 -1.52 -14.21
C SER A 124 3.09 -1.91 -14.54
N ASP A 125 2.39 -1.13 -15.37
CA ASP A 125 1.04 -1.46 -15.83
C ASP A 125 1.05 -2.64 -16.78
N LEU A 126 2.02 -2.69 -17.71
CA LEU A 126 2.18 -3.79 -18.67
C LEU A 126 2.53 -5.10 -17.96
N ILE A 127 3.42 -5.05 -16.97
CA ILE A 127 3.76 -6.22 -16.15
C ILE A 127 2.53 -6.70 -15.36
N ARG A 128 1.81 -5.76 -14.74
CA ARG A 128 0.59 -6.08 -13.98
C ARG A 128 -0.46 -6.74 -14.87
N GLU A 129 -0.73 -6.19 -16.05
CA GLU A 129 -1.63 -6.79 -17.03
C GLU A 129 -1.15 -8.18 -17.48
N GLY A 130 0.15 -8.34 -17.75
CA GLY A 130 0.75 -9.62 -18.11
C GLY A 130 0.56 -10.69 -17.03
N ILE A 131 0.77 -10.32 -15.75
CA ILE A 131 0.52 -11.20 -14.61
C ILE A 131 -0.96 -11.56 -14.51
N TYR A 132 -1.86 -10.60 -14.67
CA TYR A 132 -3.31 -10.88 -14.67
C TYR A 132 -3.70 -11.87 -15.77
N LEU A 133 -3.20 -11.68 -17.00
CA LEU A 133 -3.44 -12.60 -18.11
C LEU A 133 -2.87 -13.99 -17.84
N LEU A 134 -1.69 -14.07 -17.20
CA LEU A 134 -1.08 -15.32 -16.79
C LEU A 134 -1.94 -16.06 -15.76
N ILE A 135 -2.42 -15.34 -14.73
CA ILE A 135 -3.33 -15.89 -13.71
C ILE A 135 -4.61 -16.40 -14.36
N LEU A 136 -5.24 -15.62 -15.25
CA LEU A 136 -6.46 -16.02 -15.95
C LEU A 136 -6.23 -17.25 -16.83
N LYS A 137 -5.08 -17.32 -17.52
CA LYS A 137 -4.69 -18.47 -18.32
C LYS A 137 -4.56 -19.73 -17.45
N TYR A 138 -3.86 -19.64 -16.32
CA TYR A 138 -3.69 -20.78 -15.41
C TYR A 138 -4.97 -21.13 -14.65
N ALA A 139 -5.82 -20.17 -14.31
CA ALA A 139 -7.14 -20.43 -13.74
C ALA A 139 -8.07 -21.13 -14.75
N SER A 140 -7.84 -20.94 -16.04
CA SER A 140 -8.57 -21.65 -17.10
C SER A 140 -8.07 -23.09 -17.29
N ASP A 141 -6.84 -23.39 -16.88
CA ASP A 141 -6.25 -24.73 -16.96
C ASP A 141 -6.81 -25.64 -15.86
N LYS A 142 -7.44 -26.74 -16.28
CA LYS A 142 -8.05 -27.71 -15.37
C LYS A 142 -7.04 -28.30 -14.39
N ASN A 143 -5.83 -28.65 -14.84
CA ASN A 143 -4.84 -29.28 -13.97
C ASN A 143 -4.36 -28.33 -12.87
N VAL A 144 -4.21 -27.04 -13.20
CA VAL A 144 -3.78 -26.03 -12.23
C VAL A 144 -4.90 -25.71 -11.25
N ARG A 145 -6.17 -25.64 -11.70
CA ARG A 145 -7.31 -25.55 -10.79
C ARG A 145 -7.38 -26.71 -9.82
N ASP A 146 -7.24 -27.95 -10.32
CA ASP A 146 -7.33 -29.14 -9.49
C ASP A 146 -6.20 -29.16 -8.42
N GLN A 147 -4.99 -28.72 -8.77
CA GLN A 147 -3.90 -28.55 -7.81
C GLN A 147 -4.16 -27.44 -6.78
N LEU A 148 -4.76 -26.32 -7.20
CA LEU A 148 -5.16 -25.23 -6.30
C LEU A 148 -6.23 -25.70 -5.30
N PHE A 149 -7.24 -26.43 -5.77
CA PHE A 149 -8.27 -27.01 -4.91
C PHE A 149 -7.69 -28.00 -3.90
N LEU A 150 -6.81 -28.91 -4.34
CA LEU A 150 -6.14 -29.86 -3.44
C LEU A 150 -5.31 -29.16 -2.36
N LYS A 151 -4.62 -28.06 -2.69
CA LYS A 151 -3.89 -27.26 -1.70
C LYS A 151 -4.82 -26.54 -0.73
N LEU A 152 -5.94 -26.00 -1.21
CA LEU A 152 -6.93 -25.33 -0.36
C LEU A 152 -7.61 -26.32 0.60
N GLU A 153 -7.96 -27.53 0.14
CA GLU A 153 -8.51 -28.59 0.98
C GLU A 153 -7.52 -29.05 2.06
N GLY A 154 -6.23 -29.19 1.70
CA GLY A 154 -5.17 -29.50 2.67
C GLY A 154 -4.89 -28.37 3.68
N SER A 155 -5.30 -27.14 3.38
CA SER A 155 -5.13 -25.97 4.28
C SER A 155 -6.28 -25.78 5.26
N MET A 156 -7.41 -26.49 5.07
CA MET A 156 -8.61 -26.40 5.91
C MET A 156 -8.68 -27.46 7.02
N THR A 157 -7.63 -28.27 7.19
CA THR A 157 -7.54 -29.36 8.19
C THR A 157 -6.53 -29.08 9.32
N VAL A 158 -6.40 -27.80 9.71
CA VAL A 158 -5.68 -27.39 10.95
C VAL A 158 -6.55 -26.45 11.77
#